data_AF-A0A2N1MTD6-F1
#
_entry.id   AF-A0A2N1MTD6-F1
#
_cell.length_a   1.000
_cell.length_b   1.000
_cell.length_c   1.000
_cell.angle_alpha   90.00
_cell.angle_beta   90.00
_cell.angle_gamma   90.00
#
_symmetry.space_group_name_H-M   'P 1'
#
loop_
_entity.id
_entity.type
_entity.pdbx_description
1 polymer ?
#
loop_
_entity_poly.entity_id
_entity_poly.type
_entity_poly.pdbx_seq_one_letter_code
_entity_poly.pdbx_strand_id
1 'polypeptide(L)'
;MAEARRQPLYNIIATIFAKHDQYTGQEPPDEYLDKVWNSISHLEPNMTALENANVGDFNDVIKYGLLKSKLGGKYLPVPNNDPYAGGNPAINSPATLRTWMRAKYQRETIGTQQSAIQRLSQERFLPTDSPNTYEKRIRPLLLGVANNDATALSFLKNHLSGDFYTWMKIANPANIDAYFTELKNLWLERNPAISSQASFQQISTSQEIAPTLQKDDFKIRLARDLSYSGIATDDATLE
;
A
#
# COMPACT_ATOMS: atom_id res chain seq x y z
N MET A 1 -18.14 -1.95 -33.24
CA MET A 1 -17.94 -0.51 -32.97
C MET A 1 -17.45 -0.25 -31.54
N ALA A 2 -18.04 -0.86 -30.51
CA ALA A 2 -17.56 -0.80 -29.11
C ALA A 2 -16.09 -1.22 -28.93
N GLU A 3 -15.69 -2.36 -29.53
CA GLU A 3 -14.31 -2.85 -29.52
C GLU A 3 -13.31 -1.79 -30.03
N ALA A 4 -13.57 -1.20 -31.20
CA ALA A 4 -12.65 -0.22 -31.81
C ALA A 4 -12.43 1.03 -30.95
N ARG A 5 -13.42 1.42 -30.12
CA ARG A 5 -13.32 2.60 -29.23
C ARG A 5 -12.48 2.32 -27.98
N ARG A 6 -12.48 1.09 -27.48
CA ARG A 6 -11.76 0.70 -26.25
C ARG A 6 -10.34 0.19 -26.49
N GLN A 7 -10.04 -0.30 -27.69
CA GLN A 7 -8.72 -0.86 -28.05
C GLN A 7 -7.52 0.05 -27.68
N PRO A 8 -7.54 1.37 -27.94
CA PRO A 8 -6.42 2.23 -27.56
C PRO A 8 -6.17 2.23 -26.05
N LEU A 9 -7.24 2.34 -25.25
CA LEU A 9 -7.14 2.31 -23.80
C LEU A 9 -6.65 0.94 -23.30
N TYR A 10 -7.12 -0.15 -23.91
CA TYR A 10 -6.74 -1.50 -23.54
C TYR A 10 -5.26 -1.76 -23.81
N ASN A 11 -4.72 -1.28 -24.93
CA ASN A 11 -3.30 -1.41 -25.25
C ASN A 11 -2.43 -0.68 -24.21
N ILE A 12 -2.85 0.51 -23.78
CA ILE A 12 -2.16 1.26 -22.72
C ILE A 12 -2.21 0.47 -21.41
N ILE A 13 -3.40 0.03 -20.98
CA ILE A 13 -3.58 -0.75 -19.74
C ILE A 13 -2.75 -2.03 -19.79
N ALA A 14 -2.82 -2.80 -20.87
CA ALA A 14 -2.07 -4.04 -21.05
C ALA A 14 -0.56 -3.81 -20.95
N THR A 15 -0.06 -2.73 -21.55
CA THR A 15 1.36 -2.33 -21.47
C THR A 15 1.77 -1.99 -20.04
N ILE A 16 0.93 -1.28 -19.29
CA ILE A 16 1.19 -0.95 -17.88
C ILE A 16 1.12 -2.22 -17.02
N PHE A 17 0.11 -3.05 -17.23
CA PHE A 17 -0.10 -4.31 -16.52
C PHE A 17 1.03 -5.30 -16.76
N ALA A 18 1.64 -5.32 -17.95
CA ALA A 18 2.79 -6.15 -18.28
C ALA A 18 4.03 -5.87 -17.40
N LYS A 19 4.13 -4.68 -16.79
CA LYS A 19 5.22 -4.33 -15.87
C LYS A 19 5.11 -4.99 -14.49
N HIS A 20 3.93 -5.50 -14.15
CA HIS A 20 3.74 -6.23 -12.89
C HIS A 20 3.94 -7.73 -13.13
N ASP A 21 4.62 -8.42 -12.23
CA ASP A 21 4.73 -9.88 -12.30
C ASP A 21 3.36 -10.55 -12.17
N GLN A 22 3.24 -11.79 -12.67
CA GLN A 22 2.04 -12.58 -12.45
C GLN A 22 1.84 -12.90 -10.96
N TYR A 23 0.58 -12.92 -10.52
CA TYR A 23 0.22 -13.29 -9.16
C TYR A 23 0.26 -14.80 -8.97
N THR A 24 1.21 -15.26 -8.15
CA THR A 24 1.39 -16.66 -7.76
C THR A 24 1.18 -16.89 -6.26
N GLY A 25 0.76 -15.84 -5.53
CA GLY A 25 0.57 -15.87 -4.08
C GLY A 25 1.75 -15.27 -3.30
N GLN A 26 2.56 -14.44 -3.95
CA GLN A 26 3.75 -13.79 -3.39
C GLN A 26 3.43 -12.74 -2.31
N GLU A 27 2.22 -12.20 -2.30
CA GLU A 27 1.76 -11.17 -1.37
C GLU A 27 0.24 -11.29 -1.16
N PRO A 28 -0.35 -10.62 -0.15
CA PRO A 28 -1.80 -10.61 0.04
C PRO A 28 -2.55 -10.14 -1.22
N PRO A 29 -3.68 -10.78 -1.58
CA PRO A 29 -4.44 -10.44 -2.79
C PRO A 29 -4.81 -8.97 -2.92
N ASP A 30 -5.21 -8.34 -1.81
CA ASP A 30 -5.64 -6.95 -1.81
C ASP A 30 -4.49 -6.01 -2.17
N GLU A 31 -3.34 -6.19 -1.52
CA GLU A 31 -2.12 -5.40 -1.79
C GLU A 31 -1.73 -5.51 -3.27
N TYR A 32 -1.73 -6.73 -3.81
CA TYR A 32 -1.39 -6.95 -5.22
C TYR A 32 -2.40 -6.29 -6.17
N LEU A 33 -3.70 -6.53 -5.96
CA LEU A 33 -4.76 -6.01 -6.83
C LEU A 33 -4.81 -4.49 -6.77
N ASP A 34 -4.66 -3.88 -5.59
CA ASP A 34 -4.62 -2.44 -5.42
C ASP A 34 -3.38 -1.85 -6.11
N LYS A 35 -2.19 -2.46 -5.95
CA LYS A 35 -0.97 -2.05 -6.64
C LYS A 35 -1.11 -2.07 -8.16
N VAL A 36 -1.65 -3.16 -8.71
CA VAL A 36 -1.89 -3.30 -10.15
C VAL A 36 -2.90 -2.26 -10.63
N TRP A 37 -4.03 -2.12 -9.94
CA TRP A 37 -5.09 -1.19 -10.35
C TRP A 37 -4.65 0.28 -10.22
N ASN A 38 -3.96 0.63 -9.13
CA ASN A 38 -3.47 2.00 -8.90
C ASN A 38 -2.45 2.44 -9.96
N SER A 39 -1.76 1.50 -10.64
CA SER A 39 -0.85 1.85 -11.73
C SER A 39 -1.54 2.47 -12.95
N ILE A 40 -2.86 2.32 -13.07
CA ILE A 40 -3.68 2.88 -14.15
C ILE A 40 -4.66 3.97 -13.66
N SER A 41 -4.55 4.46 -12.41
CA SER A 41 -5.47 5.47 -11.87
C SER A 41 -5.49 6.77 -12.67
N HIS A 42 -4.37 7.18 -13.25
CA HIS A 42 -4.29 8.34 -14.15
C HIS A 42 -5.15 8.20 -15.44
N LEU A 43 -5.59 6.98 -15.77
CA LEU A 43 -6.50 6.71 -16.90
C LEU A 43 -7.98 6.76 -16.49
N GLU A 44 -8.29 6.99 -15.21
CA GLU A 44 -9.67 7.00 -14.69
C GLU A 44 -10.60 7.93 -15.47
N PRO A 45 -10.21 9.16 -15.86
CA PRO A 45 -11.06 10.00 -16.70
C PRO A 45 -11.44 9.34 -18.03
N ASN A 46 -10.50 8.60 -18.65
CA ASN A 46 -10.74 7.90 -19.91
C ASN A 46 -11.63 6.66 -19.72
N MET A 47 -11.43 5.93 -18.62
CA MET A 47 -12.28 4.79 -18.23
C MET A 47 -13.72 5.26 -18.01
N THR A 48 -13.92 6.29 -17.20
CA THR A 48 -15.24 6.89 -16.91
C THR A 48 -15.90 7.46 -18.16
N ALA A 49 -15.14 8.09 -19.06
CA ALA A 49 -15.67 8.58 -20.33
C ALA A 49 -16.23 7.44 -21.19
N LEU A 50 -15.55 6.29 -21.24
CA LEU A 50 -16.05 5.10 -21.95
C LEU A 50 -17.28 4.49 -21.26
N GLU A 51 -17.28 4.39 -19.92
CA GLU A 51 -18.43 3.90 -19.15
C GLU A 51 -19.70 4.73 -19.43
N ASN A 52 -19.54 6.05 -19.49
CA ASN A 52 -20.64 6.99 -19.74
C ASN A 52 -21.04 7.05 -21.22
N ALA A 53 -20.10 6.86 -22.15
CA ALA A 53 -20.38 6.95 -23.57
C ALA A 53 -21.25 5.80 -24.07
N ASN A 54 -20.99 4.55 -23.64
CA ASN A 54 -21.85 3.40 -23.97
C ASN A 54 -21.80 2.35 -22.86
N VAL A 55 -22.97 1.80 -22.54
CA VAL A 55 -23.10 0.66 -21.62
C VAL A 55 -22.27 -0.51 -22.15
N GLY A 56 -21.27 -0.94 -21.37
CA GLY A 56 -20.46 -2.13 -21.65
C GLY A 56 -19.07 -1.86 -22.23
N ASP A 57 -18.70 -0.62 -22.57
CA ASP A 57 -17.36 -0.31 -23.12
C ASP A 57 -16.24 -0.54 -22.07
N PHE A 58 -16.52 -0.27 -20.78
CA PHE A 58 -15.59 -0.48 -19.68
C PHE A 58 -16.28 -0.95 -18.38
N ASN A 59 -17.15 -1.97 -18.48
CA ASN A 59 -17.89 -2.49 -17.32
C ASN A 59 -17.07 -3.48 -16.44
N ASP A 60 -17.67 -3.99 -15.37
CA ASP A 60 -17.03 -4.95 -14.46
C ASP A 60 -16.53 -6.23 -15.12
N VAL A 61 -17.15 -6.69 -16.21
CA VAL A 61 -16.69 -7.88 -16.96
C VAL A 61 -15.32 -7.62 -17.58
N ILE A 62 -15.11 -6.41 -18.10
CA ILE A 62 -13.82 -5.99 -18.64
C ILE A 62 -12.79 -5.85 -17.53
N LYS A 63 -13.12 -5.16 -16.44
CA LYS A 63 -12.23 -4.98 -15.29
C LYS A 63 -11.81 -6.34 -14.71
N TYR A 64 -12.75 -7.27 -14.61
CA TYR A 64 -12.51 -8.66 -14.24
C TYR A 64 -11.53 -9.35 -15.20
N GLY A 65 -11.75 -9.25 -16.51
CA GLY A 65 -10.86 -9.85 -17.51
C GLY A 65 -9.42 -9.32 -17.43
N LEU A 66 -9.27 -8.01 -17.23
CA LEU A 66 -7.96 -7.36 -17.05
C LEU A 66 -7.24 -7.88 -15.81
N LEU A 67 -7.92 -7.90 -14.65
CA LEU A 67 -7.33 -8.39 -13.40
C LEU A 67 -7.04 -9.91 -13.46
N LYS A 68 -7.94 -10.69 -14.06
CA LYS A 68 -7.75 -12.13 -14.28
C LYS A 68 -6.51 -12.43 -15.11
N SER A 69 -6.18 -11.59 -16.10
CA SER A 69 -4.98 -11.77 -16.93
C SER A 69 -3.67 -11.70 -16.15
N LYS A 70 -3.71 -11.12 -14.93
CA LYS A 70 -2.55 -11.01 -14.04
C LYS A 70 -2.36 -12.21 -13.13
N LEU A 71 -3.29 -13.16 -13.10
CA LEU A 71 -3.15 -14.36 -12.28
C LEU A 71 -2.24 -15.38 -12.96
N GLY A 72 -1.51 -16.15 -12.16
CA GLY A 72 -0.60 -17.18 -12.63
C GLY A 72 -0.47 -18.34 -11.64
N GLY A 73 0.27 -19.38 -12.05
CA GLY A 73 0.58 -20.55 -11.24
C GLY A 73 -0.69 -21.19 -10.64
N LYS A 74 -0.69 -21.39 -9.31
CA LYS A 74 -1.78 -22.06 -8.58
C LYS A 74 -3.11 -21.32 -8.59
N TYR A 75 -3.15 -20.05 -9.03
CA TYR A 75 -4.38 -19.26 -9.19
C TYR A 75 -5.03 -19.44 -10.57
N LEU A 76 -4.48 -20.29 -11.42
CA LEU A 76 -5.10 -20.71 -12.67
C LEU A 76 -5.41 -22.22 -12.65
N PRO A 77 -6.53 -22.64 -13.25
CA PRO A 77 -7.59 -21.80 -13.80
C PRO A 77 -8.44 -21.12 -12.70
N VAL A 78 -8.94 -19.90 -12.97
CA VAL A 78 -9.96 -19.28 -12.12
C VAL A 78 -11.29 -20.01 -12.35
N PRO A 79 -11.93 -20.57 -11.31
CA PRO A 79 -13.21 -21.24 -11.45
C PRO A 79 -14.31 -20.25 -11.84
N ASN A 80 -15.37 -20.75 -12.48
CA ASN A 80 -16.51 -19.89 -12.84
C ASN A 80 -17.29 -19.42 -11.62
N ASN A 81 -17.33 -20.24 -10.57
CA ASN A 81 -18.02 -19.98 -9.32
C ASN A 81 -17.05 -20.13 -8.15
N ASP A 82 -17.22 -19.33 -7.10
CA ASP A 82 -16.37 -19.37 -5.91
C ASP A 82 -16.69 -20.60 -5.05
N PRO A 83 -15.79 -21.61 -4.98
CA PRO A 83 -16.03 -22.81 -4.19
C PRO A 83 -15.88 -22.59 -2.68
N TYR A 84 -15.47 -21.38 -2.27
CA TYR A 84 -15.18 -21.04 -0.89
C TYR A 84 -16.25 -20.17 -0.25
N ALA A 85 -17.11 -19.54 -1.06
CA ALA A 85 -18.23 -18.73 -0.60
C ALA A 85 -19.54 -19.54 -0.60
N GLY A 86 -20.39 -19.32 0.41
CA GLY A 86 -21.70 -19.95 0.49
C GLY A 86 -22.56 -19.63 -0.74
N GLY A 87 -23.22 -20.65 -1.29
CA GLY A 87 -24.04 -20.50 -2.50
C GLY A 87 -23.27 -20.49 -3.82
N ASN A 88 -21.95 -20.68 -3.81
CA ASN A 88 -21.09 -20.75 -5.00
C ASN A 88 -21.36 -19.62 -6.01
N PRO A 89 -21.23 -18.34 -5.60
CA PRO A 89 -21.50 -17.20 -6.47
C PRO A 89 -20.56 -17.17 -7.67
N ALA A 90 -21.02 -16.60 -8.79
CA ALA A 90 -20.19 -16.43 -9.98
C ALA A 90 -19.01 -15.46 -9.74
N ILE A 91 -17.84 -15.78 -10.27
CA ILE A 91 -16.65 -14.93 -10.24
C ILE A 91 -16.54 -14.21 -11.58
N ASN A 92 -17.22 -13.06 -11.68
CA ASN A 92 -17.39 -12.31 -12.93
C ASN A 92 -17.17 -10.79 -12.78
N SER A 93 -16.69 -10.34 -11.63
CA SER A 93 -16.42 -8.93 -11.31
C SER A 93 -15.12 -8.80 -10.52
N PRO A 94 -14.51 -7.60 -10.45
CA PRO A 94 -13.33 -7.35 -9.61
C PRO A 94 -13.56 -7.72 -8.14
N ALA A 95 -14.76 -7.42 -7.61
CA ALA A 95 -15.12 -7.71 -6.23
C ALA A 95 -15.19 -9.22 -5.97
N THR A 96 -15.86 -9.98 -6.83
CA THR A 96 -15.98 -11.44 -6.69
C THR A 96 -14.65 -12.15 -6.91
N LEU A 97 -13.81 -11.65 -7.83
CA LEU A 97 -12.43 -12.12 -8.00
C LEU A 97 -11.58 -11.90 -6.74
N ARG A 98 -11.65 -10.70 -6.16
CA ARG A 98 -10.93 -10.36 -4.92
C ARG A 98 -11.33 -11.30 -3.79
N THR A 99 -12.64 -11.51 -3.57
CA THR A 99 -13.14 -12.44 -2.55
C THR A 99 -12.61 -13.85 -2.73
N TRP A 100 -12.67 -14.39 -3.95
CA TRP A 100 -12.14 -15.71 -4.24
C TRP A 100 -10.62 -15.80 -4.00
N MET A 101 -9.85 -14.79 -4.44
CA MET A 101 -8.41 -14.76 -4.24
C MET A 101 -8.04 -14.71 -2.76
N ARG A 102 -8.78 -13.95 -1.93
CA ARG A 102 -8.60 -13.90 -0.47
C ARG A 102 -8.78 -15.28 0.15
N ALA A 103 -9.89 -15.95 -0.18
CA ALA A 103 -10.18 -17.29 0.34
C ALA A 103 -9.14 -18.32 -0.11
N LYS A 104 -8.72 -18.27 -1.39
CA LYS A 104 -7.68 -19.16 -1.92
C LYS A 104 -6.33 -18.92 -1.25
N TYR A 105 -5.89 -17.67 -1.18
CA TYR A 105 -4.63 -17.30 -0.53
C TYR A 105 -4.60 -17.75 0.93
N GLN A 106 -5.70 -17.56 1.65
CA GLN A 106 -5.81 -18.00 3.02
C GLN A 106 -5.60 -19.52 3.13
N ARG A 107 -6.30 -20.33 2.33
CA ARG A 107 -6.16 -21.80 2.37
C ARG A 107 -4.76 -22.29 1.99
N GLU A 108 -4.15 -21.66 1.00
CA GLU A 108 -2.88 -22.10 0.41
C GLU A 108 -1.66 -21.62 1.20
N THR A 109 -1.79 -20.52 1.96
CA THR A 109 -0.65 -19.86 2.63
C THR A 109 -0.80 -19.79 4.15
N ILE A 110 -2.02 -19.63 4.68
CA ILE A 110 -2.29 -19.42 6.11
C ILE A 110 -2.86 -20.68 6.77
N GLY A 111 -3.60 -21.49 6.02
CA GLY A 111 -4.34 -22.65 6.48
C GLY A 111 -5.85 -22.42 6.53
N THR A 112 -6.57 -23.23 7.29
CA THR A 112 -8.03 -23.10 7.42
C THR A 112 -8.43 -21.80 8.13
N GLN A 113 -9.70 -21.38 7.99
CA GLN A 113 -10.24 -20.25 8.75
C GLN A 113 -10.07 -20.44 10.26
N GLN A 114 -10.27 -21.66 10.76
CA GLN A 114 -10.10 -21.97 12.18
C GLN A 114 -8.65 -21.78 12.63
N SER A 115 -7.68 -22.24 11.83
CA SER A 115 -6.25 -22.03 12.09
C SER A 115 -5.89 -20.54 12.06
N ALA A 116 -6.46 -19.77 11.14
CA ALA A 116 -6.25 -18.32 11.06
C ALA A 116 -6.80 -17.60 12.30
N ILE A 117 -8.00 -17.95 12.77
CA ILE A 117 -8.59 -17.41 14.01
C ILE A 117 -7.78 -17.81 15.25
N GLN A 118 -7.32 -19.06 15.32
CA GLN A 118 -6.47 -19.51 16.42
C GLN A 118 -5.16 -18.70 16.46
N ARG A 119 -4.49 -18.52 15.33
CA ARG A 119 -3.29 -17.67 15.23
C ARG A 119 -3.59 -16.22 15.56
N LEU A 120 -4.71 -15.68 15.07
CA LEU A 120 -5.15 -14.32 15.40
C LEU A 120 -5.23 -14.15 16.91
N SER A 121 -5.87 -15.06 17.64
CA SER A 121 -6.01 -14.97 19.10
C SER A 121 -4.68 -14.97 19.89
N GLN A 122 -3.59 -15.43 19.27
CA GLN A 122 -2.25 -15.52 19.87
C GLN A 122 -1.35 -14.33 19.50
N GLU A 123 -1.75 -13.52 18.52
CA GLU A 123 -0.99 -12.36 18.09
C GLU A 123 -0.97 -11.27 19.17
N ARG A 124 0.05 -10.42 19.09
CA ARG A 124 0.24 -9.26 19.96
C ARG A 124 0.80 -8.10 19.16
N PHE A 125 0.47 -6.90 19.61
CA PHE A 125 1.15 -5.70 19.16
C PHE A 125 2.48 -5.60 19.91
N LEU A 126 3.59 -5.78 19.21
CA LEU A 126 4.92 -5.85 19.82
C LEU A 126 5.47 -4.44 20.10
N PRO A 127 6.40 -4.29 21.07
CA PRO A 127 7.04 -2.99 21.33
C PRO A 127 7.79 -2.41 20.14
N THR A 128 8.25 -3.27 19.22
CA THR A 128 8.96 -2.89 17.99
C THR A 128 8.03 -2.69 16.80
N ASP A 129 6.74 -2.99 16.93
CA ASP A 129 5.80 -2.80 15.84
C ASP A 129 5.48 -1.31 15.66
N SER A 130 5.33 -0.93 14.39
CA SER A 130 4.50 0.20 13.99
C SER A 130 3.10 -0.31 13.65
N PRO A 131 2.07 0.55 13.62
CA PRO A 131 0.75 0.18 13.14
C PRO A 131 0.77 -0.49 11.76
N ASN A 132 1.67 -0.05 10.86
CA ASN A 132 1.80 -0.60 9.52
C ASN A 132 2.41 -2.01 9.52
N THR A 133 3.48 -2.24 10.29
CA THR A 133 4.11 -3.58 10.36
C THR A 133 3.19 -4.58 11.04
N TYR A 134 2.47 -4.14 12.07
CA TYR A 134 1.45 -4.93 12.73
C TYR A 134 0.27 -5.24 11.79
N GLU A 135 -0.32 -4.24 11.15
CA GLU A 135 -1.43 -4.46 10.20
C GLU A 135 -1.04 -5.46 9.11
N LYS A 136 0.16 -5.35 8.55
CA LYS A 136 0.67 -6.27 7.53
C LYS A 136 0.74 -7.72 8.01
N ARG A 137 1.08 -7.95 9.29
CA ARG A 137 1.12 -9.30 9.89
C ARG A 137 -0.28 -9.85 10.17
N ILE A 138 -1.22 -8.98 10.56
CA ILE A 138 -2.55 -9.38 11.01
C ILE A 138 -3.57 -9.50 9.86
N ARG A 139 -3.51 -8.62 8.86
CA ARG A 139 -4.44 -8.61 7.71
C ARG A 139 -4.60 -9.99 7.04
N PRO A 140 -3.55 -10.79 6.80
CA PRO A 140 -3.69 -12.13 6.23
C PRO A 140 -4.56 -13.08 7.06
N LEU A 141 -4.60 -12.92 8.39
CA LEU A 141 -5.39 -13.76 9.29
C LEU A 141 -6.88 -13.37 9.30
N LEU A 142 -7.21 -12.19 8.75
CA LEU A 142 -8.56 -11.61 8.73
C LEU A 142 -9.26 -11.76 7.38
N LEU A 143 -8.61 -12.36 6.37
CA LEU A 143 -9.12 -12.40 4.98
C LEU A 143 -10.50 -13.07 4.82
N GLY A 144 -10.84 -14.04 5.67
CA GLY A 144 -12.15 -14.71 5.70
C GLY A 144 -13.08 -14.25 6.83
N VAL A 145 -12.74 -13.13 7.49
CA VAL A 145 -13.51 -12.55 8.61
C VAL A 145 -14.31 -11.36 8.10
N ALA A 146 -15.59 -11.27 8.49
CA ALA A 146 -16.41 -10.11 8.15
C ALA A 146 -15.86 -8.83 8.82
N ASN A 147 -15.90 -7.69 8.13
CA ASN A 147 -15.31 -6.44 8.64
C ASN A 147 -15.93 -5.99 9.97
N ASN A 148 -17.21 -6.30 10.19
CA ASN A 148 -17.96 -6.01 11.41
C ASN A 148 -17.94 -7.15 12.44
N ASP A 149 -17.05 -8.15 12.30
CA ASP A 149 -16.97 -9.28 13.21
C ASP A 149 -16.51 -8.84 14.61
N ALA A 150 -17.41 -8.95 15.58
CA ALA A 150 -17.17 -8.54 16.95
C ALA A 150 -16.10 -9.38 17.68
N THR A 151 -15.95 -10.66 17.29
CA THR A 151 -14.98 -11.57 17.90
C THR A 151 -13.56 -11.21 17.46
N ALA A 152 -13.36 -10.98 16.17
CA ALA A 152 -12.09 -10.51 15.63
C ALA A 152 -11.72 -9.14 16.19
N LEU A 153 -12.66 -8.21 16.28
CA LEU A 153 -12.44 -6.92 16.96
C LEU A 153 -12.01 -7.09 18.41
N SER A 154 -12.60 -8.04 19.13
CA SER A 154 -12.23 -8.33 20.52
C SER A 154 -10.81 -8.88 20.63
N PHE A 155 -10.41 -9.79 19.72
CA PHE A 155 -9.02 -10.25 19.64
C PHE A 155 -8.08 -9.08 19.36
N LEU A 156 -8.34 -8.28 18.33
CA LEU A 156 -7.51 -7.12 17.96
C LEU A 156 -7.31 -6.15 19.12
N LYS A 157 -8.38 -5.82 19.85
CA LYS A 157 -8.29 -4.98 21.06
C LYS A 157 -7.38 -5.63 22.11
N ASN A 158 -7.50 -6.93 22.33
CA ASN A 158 -6.68 -7.68 23.30
C ASN A 158 -5.22 -7.90 22.85
N HIS A 159 -4.87 -7.65 21.58
CA HIS A 159 -3.48 -7.68 21.13
C HIS A 159 -2.68 -6.49 21.67
N LEU A 160 -3.36 -5.38 21.96
CA LEU A 160 -2.76 -4.17 22.51
C LEU A 160 -2.46 -4.34 24.01
N SER A 161 -1.56 -3.52 24.54
CA SER A 161 -1.20 -3.50 25.95
C SER A 161 -0.89 -2.07 26.39
N GLY A 162 -1.00 -1.80 27.70
CA GLY A 162 -0.76 -0.47 28.27
C GLY A 162 -1.69 0.61 27.71
N ASP A 163 -1.14 1.79 27.43
CA ASP A 163 -1.91 2.97 27.01
C ASP A 163 -2.68 2.75 25.70
N PHE A 164 -2.10 2.03 24.73
CA PHE A 164 -2.78 1.72 23.48
C PHE A 164 -4.06 0.92 23.68
N TYR A 165 -4.08 -0.02 24.63
CA TYR A 165 -5.30 -0.76 24.95
C TYR A 165 -6.38 0.18 25.52
N THR A 166 -6.00 1.05 26.45
CA THR A 166 -6.91 2.01 27.09
C THR A 166 -7.48 2.99 26.08
N TRP A 167 -6.63 3.60 25.25
CA TRP A 167 -7.06 4.55 24.22
C TRP A 167 -7.92 3.89 23.15
N MET A 168 -7.57 2.68 22.71
CA MET A 168 -8.39 1.94 21.74
C MET A 168 -9.77 1.59 22.29
N LYS A 169 -9.88 1.31 23.60
CA LYS A 169 -11.19 1.13 24.25
C LYS A 169 -12.04 2.40 24.26
N ILE A 170 -11.41 3.57 24.37
CA ILE A 170 -12.09 4.87 24.33
C ILE A 170 -12.52 5.20 22.90
N ALA A 171 -11.62 5.04 21.93
CA ALA A 171 -11.91 5.26 20.51
C ALA A 171 -13.04 4.35 19.99
N ASN A 172 -13.12 3.13 20.54
CA ASN A 172 -14.18 2.16 20.29
C ASN A 172 -14.53 2.00 18.78
N PRO A 173 -13.58 1.51 17.97
CA PRO A 173 -13.80 1.35 16.54
C PRO A 173 -14.96 0.38 16.25
N ALA A 174 -15.79 0.76 15.27
CA ALA A 174 -17.00 0.01 14.89
C ALA A 174 -16.73 -1.23 14.02
N ASN A 175 -15.59 -1.29 13.34
CA ASN A 175 -15.21 -2.37 12.42
C ASN A 175 -13.67 -2.50 12.33
N ILE A 176 -13.20 -3.58 11.69
CA ILE A 176 -11.78 -3.93 11.60
C ILE A 176 -10.98 -2.84 10.88
N ASP A 177 -11.50 -2.29 9.77
CA ASP A 177 -10.83 -1.21 9.06
C ASP A 177 -10.69 0.04 9.94
N ALA A 178 -11.76 0.41 10.66
CA ALA A 178 -11.73 1.52 11.62
C ALA A 178 -10.72 1.26 12.75
N TYR A 179 -10.58 0.02 13.23
CA TYR A 179 -9.59 -0.32 14.24
C TYR A 179 -8.15 -0.01 13.77
N PHE A 180 -7.80 -0.38 12.53
CA PHE A 180 -6.44 -0.10 12.01
C PHE A 180 -6.22 1.40 11.77
N THR A 181 -7.25 2.13 11.34
CA THR A 181 -7.20 3.60 11.22
C THR A 181 -6.98 4.25 12.59
N GLU A 182 -7.76 3.89 13.60
CA GLU A 182 -7.60 4.44 14.95
C GLU A 182 -6.24 4.09 15.56
N LEU A 183 -5.74 2.87 15.32
CA LEU A 183 -4.42 2.47 15.80
C LEU A 183 -3.31 3.36 15.23
N LYS A 184 -3.43 3.78 13.97
CA LYS A 184 -2.51 4.72 13.32
C LYS A 184 -2.64 6.11 13.94
N ASN A 185 -3.85 6.61 14.15
CA ASN A 185 -4.09 7.92 14.76
C ASN A 185 -3.50 8.00 16.18
N LEU A 186 -3.83 7.02 17.03
CA LEU A 186 -3.31 6.92 18.40
C LEU A 186 -1.78 6.84 18.44
N TRP A 187 -1.18 6.14 17.47
CA TRP A 187 0.27 6.06 17.37
C TRP A 187 0.91 7.41 17.04
N LEU A 188 0.30 8.19 16.14
CA LEU A 188 0.77 9.53 15.77
C LEU A 188 0.63 10.51 16.94
N GLU A 189 -0.46 10.45 17.69
CA GLU A 189 -0.67 11.28 18.89
C GLU A 189 0.37 11.01 19.98
N ARG A 190 0.78 9.74 20.14
CA ARG A 190 1.84 9.36 21.09
C ARG A 190 3.22 9.85 20.68
N ASN A 191 3.47 10.00 19.37
CA ASN A 191 4.79 10.30 18.83
C ASN A 191 4.77 11.63 18.06
N PRO A 192 4.70 12.78 18.77
CA PRO A 192 4.53 14.09 18.15
C PRO A 192 5.65 14.44 17.17
N ALA A 193 6.86 13.89 17.34
CA ALA A 193 7.99 14.05 16.41
C ALA A 193 7.73 13.45 15.01
N ILE A 194 6.92 12.38 14.90
CA ILE A 194 6.48 11.82 13.61
C ILE A 194 5.30 12.64 13.05
N SER A 195 4.41 13.15 13.91
CA SER A 195 3.31 14.02 13.47
C SER A 195 3.82 15.34 12.86
N SER A 196 4.93 15.87 13.40
CA SER A 196 5.60 17.04 12.84
C SER A 196 6.25 16.78 11.48
N GLN A 197 6.54 15.52 11.11
CA GLN A 197 7.03 15.17 9.77
C GLN A 197 5.89 14.98 8.75
N ALA A 198 4.70 14.55 9.20
CA ALA A 198 3.52 14.46 8.35
C ALA A 198 3.01 15.84 7.87
N SER A 199 3.24 16.90 8.65
CA SER A 199 2.96 18.28 8.26
C SER A 199 4.00 18.92 7.32
N PHE A 200 5.08 18.22 6.96
CA PHE A 200 6.03 18.70 5.94
C PHE A 200 5.80 18.11 4.53
N GLN A 201 4.81 17.22 4.32
CA GLN A 201 4.46 16.75 2.97
C GLN A 201 3.49 17.68 2.20
N GLN A 202 3.13 18.83 2.76
CA GLN A 202 2.60 19.97 2.01
C GLN A 202 3.57 21.15 2.10
N ILE A 203 4.72 21.03 1.44
CA ILE A 203 5.32 21.98 0.49
C ILE A 203 6.62 21.30 0.03
N SER A 204 6.56 20.57 -1.07
CA SER A 204 7.76 20.21 -1.86
C SER A 204 7.38 20.16 -3.32
N THR A 205 6.91 21.29 -3.87
CA THR A 205 7.32 21.67 -5.23
C THR A 205 8.79 22.05 -5.16
N SER A 206 9.67 21.06 -5.15
CA SER A 206 11.06 21.29 -5.53
C SER A 206 11.08 21.25 -7.05
N GLN A 207 11.05 22.45 -7.66
CA GLN A 207 11.65 22.64 -8.96
C GLN A 207 13.08 22.10 -8.87
N GLU A 208 13.34 21.03 -9.61
CA GLU A 208 14.69 20.57 -9.91
C GLU A 208 15.35 21.67 -10.78
N ILE A 209 16.10 22.55 -10.13
CA ILE A 209 17.13 23.34 -10.81
C ILE A 209 18.45 22.78 -10.32
N ALA A 210 19.08 21.99 -11.19
CA ALA A 210 20.43 21.49 -10.98
C ALA A 210 21.39 22.64 -10.60
N PRO A 211 22.22 22.52 -9.55
CA PRO A 211 23.22 23.53 -9.28
C PRO A 211 24.31 23.46 -10.35
N THR A 212 24.34 24.44 -11.24
CA THR A 212 25.49 24.71 -12.09
C THR A 212 26.66 25.13 -11.21
N LEU A 213 27.66 24.26 -11.12
CA LEU A 213 28.95 24.56 -10.49
C LEU A 213 29.66 25.64 -11.32
N GLN A 214 29.46 26.91 -10.98
CA GLN A 214 30.19 28.01 -11.61
C GLN A 214 31.66 27.97 -11.14
N LYS A 215 32.57 27.84 -12.12
CA LYS A 215 34.03 27.74 -11.98
C LYS A 215 34.68 28.92 -11.24
N ASP A 216 33.94 30.01 -11.04
CA ASP A 216 34.41 31.22 -10.36
C ASP A 216 34.18 31.20 -8.83
N ASP A 217 33.23 30.38 -8.35
CA ASP A 217 32.91 30.25 -6.91
C ASP A 217 34.06 29.57 -6.13
N PHE A 218 34.74 28.62 -6.77
CA PHE A 218 35.94 27.98 -6.21
C PHE A 218 37.11 28.95 -6.06
N LYS A 219 37.30 29.88 -7.01
CA LYS A 219 38.39 30.86 -6.93
C LYS A 219 38.17 31.85 -5.79
N ILE A 220 36.92 32.29 -5.57
CA ILE A 220 36.57 33.20 -4.47
C ILE A 220 36.74 32.51 -3.11
N ARG A 221 36.32 31.23 -2.99
CA ARG A 221 36.54 30.44 -1.77
C ARG A 221 38.02 30.16 -1.49
N LEU A 222 38.81 29.81 -2.50
CA LEU A 222 40.25 29.54 -2.35
C LEU A 222 41.04 30.79 -1.96
N ALA A 223 40.73 31.95 -2.54
CA ALA A 223 41.38 33.23 -2.19
C ALA A 223 41.09 33.66 -0.74
N ARG A 224 39.88 33.37 -0.23
CA ARG A 224 39.52 33.64 1.16
C ARG A 224 40.26 32.74 2.16
N ASP A 225 40.40 31.45 1.86
CA ASP A 225 41.12 30.51 2.73
C ASP A 225 42.63 30.76 2.75
N LEU A 226 43.23 31.23 1.64
CA LEU A 226 44.64 31.62 1.59
C LEU A 226 44.93 32.96 2.30
N SER A 227 43.94 33.85 2.41
CA SER A 227 44.08 35.14 3.14
C SER A 227 44.06 34.98 4.67
N TYR A 228 43.75 33.79 5.18
CA TYR A 228 43.71 33.48 6.62
C TYR A 228 44.98 32.79 7.15
N SER A 229 45.98 32.53 6.29
CA SER A 229 47.33 32.11 6.72
C SER A 229 48.28 33.30 6.66
N GLY A 230 48.04 34.29 7.52
CA GLY A 230 49.02 35.33 7.85
C GLY A 230 50.12 34.71 8.70
N ILE A 231 51.08 34.04 8.08
CA ILE A 231 52.38 33.77 8.69
C ILE A 231 53.06 35.15 8.81
N ALA A 232 52.98 35.74 10.00
CA ALA A 232 53.85 36.84 10.37
C ALA A 232 55.29 36.29 10.39
N THR A 233 56.05 36.59 9.35
CA THR A 233 57.50 36.52 9.37
C THR A 233 58.02 37.65 10.24
N ASP A 234 58.29 37.36 11.52
CA ASP A 234 59.22 38.17 12.31
C ASP A 234 60.61 37.55 12.18
N ASP A 235 61.44 38.25 11.43
CA ASP A 235 62.89 38.08 11.34
C ASP A 235 63.53 38.89 12.47
N ALA A 236 64.21 38.20 13.39
CA ALA A 236 65.17 38.81 14.32
C ALA A 236 66.21 37.76 14.78
N THR A 237 67.29 37.68 14.00
CA THR A 237 68.70 37.70 14.42
C THR A 237 69.10 37.01 15.74
N LEU A 238 69.87 35.90 15.64
CA LEU A 238 71.00 35.61 16.53
C LEU A 238 72.09 34.84 15.74
N GLU A 239 73.17 35.58 15.48
CA GLU A 239 74.52 35.23 14.98
C GLU A 239 74.72 34.64 13.57
#